data_AF-A0A9E4ESY6-F1
#
_entry.id   AF-A0A9E4ESY6-F1
#
_cell.length_a   1.000
_cell.length_b   1.000
_cell.length_c   1.000
_cell.angle_alpha   90.00
_cell.angle_beta   90.00
_cell.angle_gamma   90.00
#
_symmetry.space_group_name_H-M   'P 1'
#
loop_
_entity.id
_entity.type
_entity.pdbx_description
1 polymer ?
#
loop_
_entity_poly.entity_id
_entity_poly.type
_entity_poly.pdbx_seq_one_letter_code
_entity_poly.pdbx_strand_id
1 'polypeptide(L)' 'GFMRYYESPVTGSSFLEARGEGFLNLVRDSLRLSGRRPELEQIGAATKLTIYAAQYPELE' A
#
# COMPACT_ATOMS: atom_id res chain seq x y z
N GLY A 1 4.37 13.79 -11.92
CA GLY A 1 4.24 13.60 -10.47
C GLY A 1 5.28 12.59 -10.03
N PHE A 2 5.99 12.88 -8.95
CA PHE A 2 7.18 12.16 -8.44
C PHE A 2 7.03 10.62 -8.37
N MET A 3 5.81 10.09 -8.18
CA MET A 3 5.56 8.64 -8.09
C MET A 3 5.14 7.96 -9.40
N ARG A 4 5.03 8.69 -10.53
CA ARG A 4 4.53 8.12 -11.79
C ARG A 4 5.45 7.04 -12.37
N TYR A 5 6.73 7.04 -11.99
CA TYR A 5 7.74 6.10 -12.45
C TYR A 5 8.31 5.25 -11.31
N TYR A 6 7.68 5.28 -10.12
CA TYR A 6 8.15 4.48 -9.01
C TYR A 6 7.65 3.04 -9.18
N GLU A 7 8.57 2.14 -9.48
CA GLU A 7 8.36 0.71 -9.57
C GLU A 7 8.77 0.06 -8.25
N SER A 8 7.94 -0.83 -7.73
CA SER A 8 8.28 -1.59 -6.53
C SER A 8 9.51 -2.45 -6.78
N PRO A 9 10.61 -2.28 -6.03
CA PRO A 9 11.79 -3.13 -6.19
C PRO A 9 11.55 -4.57 -5.71
N VAL A 10 10.46 -4.82 -4.98
CA VAL A 10 10.10 -6.12 -4.43
C VAL A 10 9.11 -6.87 -5.33
N THR A 11 8.19 -6.14 -5.98
CA THR A 11 7.08 -6.76 -6.74
C THR A 11 7.05 -6.38 -8.22
N GLY A 12 7.90 -5.48 -8.68
CA GLY A 12 7.92 -4.99 -10.08
C GLY A 12 6.67 -4.22 -10.50
N SER A 13 5.80 -3.87 -9.54
CA SER A 13 4.51 -3.23 -9.83
C SER A 13 4.66 -1.71 -9.88
N SER A 14 4.04 -1.07 -10.88
CA SER A 14 3.95 0.40 -10.93
C SER A 14 2.79 0.88 -10.04
N PHE A 15 3.08 1.79 -9.11
CA PHE A 15 2.12 2.17 -8.05
C PHE A 15 0.98 3.11 -8.52
N LEU A 16 1.01 3.59 -9.76
CA LEU A 16 -0.03 4.47 -10.31
C LEU A 16 -0.74 3.79 -11.48
N GLU A 17 -1.64 2.88 -11.14
CA GLU A 17 -2.74 2.50 -12.04
C GLU A 17 -3.57 3.73 -12.40
N ALA A 18 -4.09 3.76 -13.63
CA ALA A 18 -4.92 4.86 -14.09
C ALA A 18 -6.17 5.02 -13.19
N ARG A 19 -6.45 6.27 -12.78
CA ARG A 19 -7.67 6.73 -12.08
C ARG A 19 -8.27 5.75 -11.05
N GLY A 20 -7.77 5.81 -9.82
CA GLY A 20 -8.52 5.36 -8.63
C GLY A 20 -8.50 3.86 -8.33
N GLU A 21 -8.01 3.02 -9.23
CA GLU A 21 -7.92 1.57 -9.00
C GLU A 21 -6.82 1.21 -7.98
N GLY A 22 -5.68 1.90 -8.01
CA GLY A 22 -4.53 1.60 -7.14
C GLY A 22 -4.84 1.67 -5.64
N PHE A 23 -5.74 2.57 -5.23
CA PHE A 23 -6.16 2.63 -3.82
C PHE A 23 -7.03 1.43 -3.43
N LEU A 24 -7.97 1.02 -4.29
CA LEU A 24 -8.81 -0.16 -4.05
C LEU A 24 -7.98 -1.44 -4.04
N ASN A 25 -7.00 -1.56 -4.94
CA ASN A 25 -6.08 -2.69 -4.98
C ASN A 25 -5.20 -2.74 -3.72
N LEU A 26 -4.69 -1.60 -3.24
CA LEU A 26 -3.97 -1.51 -1.97
C LEU A 26 -4.82 -1.97 -0.78
N VAL A 27 -6.09 -1.54 -0.70
CA VAL A 27 -7.00 -1.97 0.38
C VAL A 27 -7.24 -3.49 0.32
N ARG A 28 -7.44 -4.03 -0.88
CA ARG A 28 -7.63 -5.48 -1.09
C ARG A 28 -6.40 -6.27 -0.71
N ASP A 29 -5.22 -5.85 -1.14
CA ASP A 29 -3.97 -6.56 -0.86
C ASP A 29 -3.58 -6.50 0.61
N SER A 30 -3.72 -5.35 1.27
CA SER A 30 -3.46 -5.27 2.70
C SER A 30 -4.39 -6.21 3.49
N LEU A 31 -5.68 -6.24 3.15
CA LEU A 31 -6.63 -7.17 3.77
C LEU A 31 -6.28 -8.64 3.48
N ARG A 32 -5.97 -8.97 2.23
CA ARG A 32 -5.63 -10.33 1.79
C ARG A 32 -4.36 -10.87 2.45
N LEU A 33 -3.33 -10.03 2.59
CA LEU A 33 -2.02 -10.44 3.10
C LEU A 33 -1.96 -10.39 4.64
N SER A 34 -2.51 -9.36 5.26
CA SER A 34 -2.36 -9.12 6.70
C SER A 34 -3.60 -9.44 7.54
N GLY A 35 -4.75 -9.69 6.89
CA GLY A 35 -6.06 -9.75 7.58
C GLY A 35 -6.58 -8.41 8.06
N ARG A 36 -5.86 -7.31 7.80
CA ARG A 36 -6.21 -5.94 8.23
C ARG A 36 -6.36 -5.00 7.05
N ARG A 37 -7.36 -4.13 7.10
CA ARG A 37 -7.47 -3.00 6.17
C ARG A 37 -6.41 -1.95 6.51
N PRO A 38 -5.94 -1.16 5.53
CA PRO A 38 -5.07 -0.04 5.81
C PRO A 38 -5.81 1.03 6.63
N GLU A 39 -5.08 1.76 7.46
CA GLU A 39 -5.62 2.85 8.29
C GLU A 39 -5.28 4.19 7.64
N LEU A 40 -6.28 5.08 7.52
CA LEU A 40 -6.10 6.48 7.14
C LEU A 40 -6.40 7.37 8.34
N GLU A 41 -5.44 8.21 8.69
CA GLU A 41 -5.58 9.19 9.76
C GLU A 41 -5.26 10.58 9.22
N GLN A 42 -6.05 11.58 9.60
CA GLN A 42 -5.75 12.98 9.31
C GLN A 42 -5.00 13.59 10.50
N ILE A 43 -3.80 14.12 10.27
CA ILE A 43 -2.96 14.76 11.28
C ILE A 43 -2.77 16.22 10.86
N GLY A 44 -3.65 17.10 11.36
CA GLY A 44 -3.72 18.48 10.91
C GLY A 44 -4.02 18.57 9.41
N ALA A 45 -3.08 19.13 8.64
CA ALA A 45 -3.18 19.22 7.17
C ALA A 45 -2.54 18.02 6.44
N ALA A 46 -1.99 17.04 7.16
CA ALA A 46 -1.37 15.86 6.59
C ALA A 46 -2.30 14.63 6.65
N THR A 47 -2.10 13.69 5.73
CA THR A 47 -2.74 12.38 5.74
C THR A 47 -1.67 11.31 6.01
N LYS A 48 -1.88 10.51 7.06
CA LYS A 48 -1.08 9.34 7.37
C LYS A 48 -1.81 8.09 6.85
N LEU A 49 -1.08 7.26 6.11
CA LEU A 49 -1.54 5.97 5.61
C LEU A 49 -0.69 4.86 6.23
N THR A 50 -1.32 3.96 6.98
CA THR A 50 -0.67 2.76 7.51
C THR A 50 -1.12 1.55 6.70
N ILE A 51 -0.17 0.83 6.09
CA ILE A 51 -0.42 -0.38 5.31
C ILE A 51 0.13 -1.58 6.10
N TYR A 52 -0.69 -2.59 6.31
CA TYR A 52 -0.29 -3.82 7.01
C TYR A 52 0.13 -4.88 5.99
N ALA A 53 1.21 -5.60 6.31
CA ALA A 53 1.69 -6.77 5.60
C ALA A 53 1.53 -8.03 6.46
N ALA A 54 1.62 -9.21 5.83
CA ALA A 54 1.74 -10.47 6.56
C ALA A 54 3.02 -10.44 7.42
N GLN A 55 2.96 -11.02 8.61
CA GLN A 55 4.17 -11.31 9.37
C GLN A 55 4.94 -12.37 8.58
N TYR A 56 6.12 -12.02 8.05
CA TYR A 56 7.02 -13.01 7.49
C TYR A 56 7.41 -13.96 8.63
N PRO A 57 7.33 -15.29 8.46
CA PRO A 57 8.03 -16.18 9.38
C PRO A 57 9.49 -15.73 9.39
N GLU A 58 10.06 -15.61 10.59
CA GLU A 58 11.43 -15.14 10.78
C GLU A 58 12.33 -15.88 9.79
N LEU A 59 13.10 -15.11 9.00
CA LEU A 59 14.14 -15.68 8.17
C LEU A 59 15.18 -16.26 9.13
N GLU A 60 15.10 -17.56 9.40
CA GLU A 60 16.15 -18.34 10.08
C GLU A 60 17.47 -18.29 9.29
#